data_AF-A0A7V8U8K1-F1
#
_entry.id   AF-A0A7V8U8K1-F1
#
_cell.length_a   1.000
_cell.length_b   1.000
_cell.length_c   1.000
_cell.angle_alpha   90.00
_cell.angle_beta   90.00
_cell.angle_gamma   90.00
#
_symmetry.space_group_name_H-M   'P 1'
#
loop_
_entity.id
_entity.type
_entity.pdbx_description
1 polymer ?
#
loop_
_entity_poly.entity_id
_entity_poly.type
_entity_poly.pdbx_seq_one_letter_code
_entity_poly.pdbx_strand_id
1 'polypeptide(L)'
;MPAARKRSRACSPARKSHPRRARRLIGCWRGCDGGFGGMSEVLPLLGTVLVLFVVPIILIVRASRARLWLLAVLWFLSPLVVLAAVLIEEMARKPGDAATRPDNVQATIGFAIGLGIIPWAIIWLLGMAIVLMLRRRSKVEAAGPVQAPEAVAAPRLVLPPAPAPPPIFKGMTTKDLHERVRNLAGQHGWAERLLPISYARDNDTPYVEVDHRGFHMATYDRGQAYGQRQTQDLEEILYWVADQVTYYMASEEVARGISHFDEFAPRLLARQDSMLAEMNPEWHRRWLNDPASHAAFYRRKIQTS
;
A
#
# COMPACT_ATOMS: atom_id res chain seq x y z
N MET A 1 -67.15 -23.23 50.09
CA MET A 1 -67.65 -23.15 51.49
C MET A 1 -67.15 -24.38 52.24
N PRO A 2 -66.77 -24.34 53.54
CA PRO A 2 -66.23 -23.22 54.33
C PRO A 2 -64.83 -22.80 53.77
N ALA A 3 -63.70 -22.48 54.44
CA ALA A 3 -63.21 -22.26 55.83
C ALA A 3 -62.04 -21.22 55.77
N ALA A 4 -61.45 -20.57 56.79
CA ALA A 4 -61.23 -20.74 58.25
C ALA A 4 -60.10 -21.74 58.64
N ARG A 5 -59.09 -21.43 59.48
CA ARG A 5 -58.83 -20.23 60.33
C ARG A 5 -57.37 -20.24 60.87
N LYS A 6 -56.68 -19.08 60.94
CA LYS A 6 -56.08 -18.47 62.18
C LYS A 6 -55.22 -17.22 61.87
N ARG A 7 -54.83 -16.47 62.91
CA ARG A 7 -54.14 -15.16 62.85
C ARG A 7 -52.98 -15.09 63.86
N SER A 8 -51.91 -14.39 63.48
CA SER A 8 -51.00 -13.64 64.37
C SER A 8 -50.25 -12.62 63.49
N ARG A 9 -50.60 -11.33 63.40
CA ARG A 9 -50.57 -10.26 64.43
C ARG A 9 -49.23 -10.16 65.18
N ALA A 10 -48.41 -9.22 64.74
CA ALA A 10 -47.52 -8.42 65.58
C ALA A 10 -47.70 -6.94 65.20
N CYS A 11 -47.85 -6.07 66.19
CA CYS A 11 -47.61 -4.62 66.06
C CYS A 11 -46.15 -4.37 66.50
N SER A 12 -45.51 -3.19 66.45
CA SER A 12 -45.90 -1.77 66.38
C SER A 12 -44.58 -0.95 66.15
N PRO A 13 -44.49 0.39 66.30
CA PRO A 13 -45.35 1.52 65.88
C PRO A 13 -44.50 2.62 65.16
N ALA A 14 -44.89 3.91 65.34
CA ALA A 14 -44.01 5.10 65.32
C ALA A 14 -43.65 5.80 63.99
N ARG A 15 -44.66 6.06 63.14
CA ARG A 15 -44.60 7.04 62.04
C ARG A 15 -44.45 8.48 62.57
N LYS A 16 -43.22 9.03 62.66
CA LYS A 16 -43.00 10.47 62.96
C LYS A 16 -43.10 11.33 61.69
N SER A 17 -44.25 11.97 61.49
CA SER A 17 -44.45 12.97 60.44
C SER A 17 -44.02 14.37 60.90
N HIS A 18 -42.95 14.93 60.32
CA HIS A 18 -42.62 16.35 60.49
C HIS A 18 -43.21 17.19 59.34
N PRO A 19 -43.89 18.32 59.64
CA PRO A 19 -44.52 19.15 58.61
C PRO A 19 -43.60 20.22 58.01
N ARG A 20 -43.83 20.50 56.73
CA ARG A 20 -43.66 21.80 56.03
C ARG A 20 -42.64 22.81 56.63
N ARG A 21 -41.45 22.91 56.02
CA ARG A 21 -40.70 24.18 55.92
C ARG A 21 -40.28 24.48 54.48
N ALA A 22 -41.24 24.89 53.66
CA ALA A 22 -40.94 25.67 52.47
C ALA A 22 -40.60 27.11 52.91
N ARG A 23 -39.33 27.52 52.80
CA ARG A 23 -38.79 28.90 52.68
C ARG A 23 -37.28 28.91 52.99
N ARG A 24 -36.46 28.97 51.93
CA ARG A 24 -35.06 29.49 51.82
C ARG A 24 -34.32 28.73 50.69
N LEU A 25 -34.71 29.00 49.44
CA LEU A 25 -33.95 28.66 48.23
C LEU A 25 -33.37 29.94 47.58
N ILE A 26 -32.94 30.88 48.42
CA ILE A 26 -32.19 32.08 48.04
C ILE A 26 -31.15 32.27 49.15
N GLY A 27 -29.86 32.37 48.79
CA GLY A 27 -28.77 32.63 49.76
C GLY A 27 -27.87 31.44 50.13
N CYS A 28 -27.40 30.65 49.16
CA CYS A 28 -26.20 29.82 49.32
C CYS A 28 -25.49 29.59 47.97
N TRP A 29 -24.94 30.67 47.40
CA TRP A 29 -24.16 30.67 46.14
C TRP A 29 -22.91 31.57 46.23
N ARG A 30 -22.40 31.76 47.46
CA ARG A 30 -21.06 32.24 47.80
C ARG A 30 -20.46 31.19 48.73
N GLY A 31 -19.22 30.76 48.49
CA GLY A 31 -18.61 29.61 49.18
C GLY A 31 -18.33 28.40 48.29
N CYS A 32 -18.70 28.43 47.00
CA CYS A 32 -18.08 27.60 45.98
C CYS A 32 -16.84 28.29 45.42
N ASP A 33 -15.90 28.66 46.30
CA ASP A 33 -14.55 29.09 45.93
C ASP A 33 -13.70 27.86 45.53
N GLY A 34 -14.30 26.96 44.74
CA GLY A 34 -13.61 25.94 43.96
C GLY A 34 -12.88 26.64 42.83
N GLY A 35 -11.79 27.32 43.18
CA GLY A 35 -11.01 28.13 42.28
C GLY A 35 -10.58 27.32 41.06
N PHE A 36 -10.62 27.95 39.88
CA PHE A 36 -10.26 27.34 38.59
C PHE A 36 -8.73 27.19 38.43
N GLY A 37 -8.05 26.76 39.49
CA GLY A 37 -6.67 26.28 39.46
C GLY A 37 -6.63 25.03 38.59
N GLY A 38 -5.96 25.13 37.44
CA GLY A 38 -6.06 24.12 36.38
C GLY A 38 -5.80 24.68 34.98
N MET A 39 -5.80 26.00 34.76
CA MET A 39 -5.35 26.57 33.48
C MET A 39 -3.88 26.21 33.16
N SER A 40 -3.07 26.00 34.21
CA SER A 40 -1.72 25.43 34.17
C SER A 40 -1.65 23.93 33.84
N GLU A 41 -2.74 23.18 33.99
CA GLU A 41 -2.84 21.74 33.65
C GLU A 41 -3.45 21.53 32.26
N VAL A 42 -4.37 22.41 31.84
CA VAL A 42 -4.92 22.42 30.47
C VAL A 42 -3.84 22.74 29.44
N LEU A 43 -2.90 23.64 29.75
CA LEU A 43 -1.80 24.04 28.87
C LEU A 43 -0.89 22.88 28.40
N PRO A 44 -0.27 22.07 29.28
CA PRO A 44 0.54 20.92 28.86
C PRO A 44 -0.28 19.85 28.15
N LEU A 45 -1.54 19.66 28.51
CA LEU A 45 -2.43 18.70 27.84
C LEU A 45 -2.74 19.15 26.39
N LEU A 46 -3.03 20.44 26.18
CA LEU A 46 -3.21 21.03 24.85
C LEU A 46 -1.92 20.96 24.02
N GLY A 47 -0.76 21.24 24.63
CA GLY A 47 0.55 21.12 23.97
C GLY A 47 0.87 19.68 23.56
N THR A 48 0.52 18.71 24.40
CA THR A 48 0.68 17.27 24.13
C THR A 48 -0.18 16.84 22.94
N VAL A 49 -1.45 17.29 22.88
CA VAL A 49 -2.32 17.10 21.72
C VAL A 49 -1.74 17.76 20.47
N LEU A 50 -1.25 18.99 20.53
CA LEU A 50 -0.66 19.67 19.36
C LEU A 50 0.53 18.90 18.78
N VAL A 51 1.45 18.44 19.64
CA VAL A 51 2.59 17.60 19.23
C VAL A 51 2.12 16.27 18.64
N LEU A 52 1.12 15.64 19.27
CA LEU A 52 0.51 14.38 18.81
C LEU A 52 -0.46 14.52 17.63
N PHE A 53 -0.57 15.67 16.96
CA PHE A 53 -1.35 15.77 15.71
C PHE A 53 -0.68 16.57 14.60
N VAL A 54 0.16 17.58 14.91
CA VAL A 54 0.79 18.44 13.88
C VAL A 54 2.11 17.85 13.37
N VAL A 55 2.98 17.38 14.27
CA VAL A 55 4.30 16.81 13.91
C VAL A 55 4.22 15.62 12.93
N PRO A 56 3.29 14.65 13.09
CA PRO A 56 3.18 13.51 12.19
C PRO A 56 2.82 13.92 10.76
N ILE A 57 1.93 14.91 10.59
CA ILE A 57 1.52 15.42 9.28
C ILE A 57 2.72 16.04 8.56
N ILE A 58 3.54 16.83 9.26
CA ILE A 58 4.75 17.44 8.70
C ILE A 58 5.78 16.36 8.30
N LEU A 59 5.96 15.32 9.11
CA LEU A 59 6.84 14.19 8.79
C LEU A 59 6.33 13.38 7.60
N ILE A 60 5.00 13.19 7.49
CA ILE A 60 4.36 12.48 6.36
C ILE A 60 4.59 13.24 5.03
N VAL A 61 4.52 14.57 5.03
CA VAL A 61 4.79 15.38 3.83
C VAL A 61 6.26 15.31 3.37
N ARG A 62 7.21 14.98 4.27
CA ARG A 62 8.65 14.95 3.97
C ARG A 62 9.30 13.56 3.86
N ALA A 63 8.60 12.48 4.23
CA ALA A 63 9.17 11.14 4.28
C ALA A 63 9.09 10.38 2.94
N SER A 64 10.13 9.60 2.61
CA SER A 64 10.09 8.67 1.48
C SER A 64 9.11 7.51 1.73
N ARG A 65 8.57 6.89 0.67
CA ARG A 65 7.50 5.86 0.76
C ARG A 65 7.78 4.71 1.75
N ALA A 66 9.03 4.28 1.89
CA ALA A 66 9.42 3.27 2.88
C ALA A 66 9.37 3.81 4.33
N ARG A 67 9.90 5.02 4.56
CA ARG A 67 9.87 5.70 5.88
C ARG A 67 8.44 6.07 6.29
N LEU A 68 7.59 6.42 5.33
CA LEU A 68 6.15 6.65 5.54
C LEU A 68 5.44 5.46 6.17
N TRP A 69 5.74 4.24 5.71
CA TRP A 69 5.10 3.04 6.23
C TRP A 69 5.53 2.75 7.68
N LEU A 70 6.84 2.89 7.96
CA LEU A 70 7.37 2.74 9.31
C LEU A 70 6.85 3.82 10.27
N LEU A 71 6.76 5.08 9.82
CA LEU A 71 6.13 6.16 10.59
C LEU A 71 4.65 5.89 10.85
N ALA A 72 3.89 5.38 9.88
CA ALA A 72 2.48 5.03 10.06
C ALA A 72 2.25 3.89 11.06
N VAL A 73 3.15 2.88 11.10
CA VAL A 73 3.12 1.82 12.12
C VAL A 73 3.50 2.35 13.50
N LEU A 74 4.57 3.13 13.61
CA LEU A 74 4.97 3.76 14.87
C LEU A 74 3.85 4.66 15.42
N TRP A 75 3.18 5.38 14.52
CA TRP A 75 2.01 6.20 14.82
C TRP A 75 0.84 5.37 15.36
N PHE A 76 0.48 4.29 14.66
CA PHE A 76 -0.59 3.37 15.04
C PHE A 76 -0.35 2.72 16.42
N LEU A 77 0.90 2.40 16.76
CA LEU A 77 1.27 1.79 18.04
C LEU A 77 1.35 2.78 19.21
N SER A 78 1.42 4.10 18.95
CA SER A 78 1.63 5.11 20.01
C SER A 78 0.60 5.08 21.17
N PRO A 79 -0.71 4.81 20.98
CA PRO A 79 -1.65 4.73 22.11
C PRO A 79 -1.41 3.50 23.00
N LEU A 80 -0.89 2.40 22.44
CA LEU A 80 -0.53 1.21 23.22
C LEU A 80 0.70 1.46 24.09
N VAL A 81 1.66 2.26 23.60
CA VAL A 81 2.82 2.70 24.39
C VAL A 81 2.37 3.61 25.54
N VAL A 82 1.45 4.55 25.29
CA VAL A 82 0.88 5.42 26.34
C VAL A 82 0.10 4.60 27.37
N LEU A 83 -0.74 3.65 26.93
CA LEU A 83 -1.47 2.74 27.84
C LEU A 83 -0.51 1.92 28.71
N ALA A 84 0.55 1.37 28.11
CA ALA A 84 1.56 0.60 28.83
C ALA A 84 2.30 1.47 29.85
N ALA A 85 2.64 2.73 29.52
CA ALA A 85 3.27 3.66 30.45
C ALA A 85 2.37 3.97 31.66
N VAL A 86 1.08 4.24 31.45
CA VAL A 86 0.11 4.47 32.55
C VAL A 86 -0.05 3.21 33.42
N LEU A 87 -0.11 2.02 32.83
CA LEU A 87 -0.16 0.77 33.57
C LEU A 87 1.11 0.52 34.39
N ILE A 88 2.29 0.84 33.85
CA ILE A 88 3.57 0.73 34.57
C ILE A 88 3.62 1.73 35.73
N GLU A 89 3.11 2.95 35.56
CA GLU A 89 3.08 3.95 36.62
C GLU A 89 2.17 3.52 37.78
N GLU A 90 0.93 3.09 37.51
CA GLU A 90 0.01 2.60 38.55
C GLU A 90 0.55 1.35 39.25
N MET A 91 1.23 0.45 38.53
CA MET A 91 1.91 -0.72 39.12
C MET A 91 3.18 -0.37 39.93
N ALA A 92 3.75 0.82 39.73
CA ALA A 92 4.92 1.31 40.48
C ALA A 92 4.54 2.13 41.72
N ARG A 93 3.29 2.58 41.85
CA ARG A 93 2.79 3.27 43.05
C ARG A 93 2.70 2.29 44.23
N LYS A 94 3.01 2.77 45.44
CA LYS A 94 3.14 1.90 46.61
C LYS A 94 1.75 1.46 47.12
N PRO A 95 1.54 0.18 47.44
CA PRO A 95 0.30 -0.29 48.04
C PRO A 95 0.15 0.31 49.44
N GLY A 96 -0.66 1.36 49.57
CA GLY A 96 -0.84 2.13 50.79
C GLY A 96 -1.42 3.53 50.56
N ASP A 97 -1.21 4.13 49.39
CA ASP A 97 -1.84 5.40 49.05
C ASP A 97 -3.35 5.23 48.86
N ALA A 98 -4.15 6.04 49.57
CA ALA A 98 -5.61 5.86 49.68
C ALA A 98 -6.38 5.97 48.34
N ALA A 99 -5.72 6.37 47.25
CA ALA A 99 -6.26 6.35 45.89
C ALA A 99 -6.38 4.92 45.30
N THR A 100 -5.58 3.94 45.76
CA THR A 100 -5.52 2.59 45.17
C THR A 100 -6.64 1.66 45.65
N ARG A 101 -7.91 2.07 45.53
CA ARG A 101 -9.04 1.13 45.56
C ARG A 101 -9.12 0.38 44.23
N PRO A 102 -9.42 -0.93 44.22
CA PRO A 102 -9.52 -1.71 42.98
C PRO A 102 -10.60 -1.14 42.02
N ASP A 103 -11.67 -0.57 42.59
CA ASP A 103 -12.74 0.14 41.90
C ASP A 103 -12.20 1.26 40.99
N ASN A 104 -11.20 2.02 41.46
CA ASN A 104 -10.57 3.11 40.72
C ASN A 104 -9.70 2.58 39.58
N VAL A 105 -9.00 1.45 39.77
CA VAL A 105 -8.14 0.86 38.72
C VAL A 105 -8.99 0.41 37.52
N GLN A 106 -10.17 -0.18 37.77
CA GLN A 106 -11.11 -0.53 36.70
C GLN A 106 -11.65 0.73 35.98
N ALA A 107 -11.93 1.81 36.71
CA ALA A 107 -12.36 3.07 36.12
C ALA A 107 -11.26 3.71 35.25
N THR A 108 -10.00 3.75 35.71
CA THR A 108 -8.85 4.27 34.95
C THR A 108 -8.59 3.46 33.68
N ILE A 109 -8.63 2.13 33.75
CA ILE A 109 -8.48 1.26 32.57
C ILE A 109 -9.64 1.47 31.59
N GLY A 110 -10.89 1.53 32.09
CA GLY A 110 -12.07 1.80 31.26
C GLY A 110 -12.01 3.16 30.56
N PHE A 111 -11.52 4.20 31.24
CA PHE A 111 -11.32 5.54 30.70
C PHE A 111 -10.23 5.55 29.62
N ALA A 112 -9.08 4.93 29.87
CA ALA A 112 -7.95 4.87 28.93
C ALA A 112 -8.30 4.09 27.65
N ILE A 113 -9.03 2.97 27.76
CA ILE A 113 -9.53 2.22 26.60
C ILE A 113 -10.62 3.03 25.87
N GLY A 114 -11.58 3.58 26.61
CA GLY A 114 -12.77 4.25 26.06
C GLY A 114 -12.50 5.58 25.35
N LEU A 115 -11.55 6.38 25.85
CA LEU A 115 -11.20 7.70 25.28
C LEU A 115 -9.86 7.73 24.54
N GLY A 116 -8.95 6.79 24.82
CA GLY A 116 -7.70 6.64 24.06
C GLY A 116 -7.87 5.74 22.83
N ILE A 117 -8.11 4.44 23.06
CA ILE A 117 -8.00 3.43 22.01
C ILE A 117 -9.17 3.49 21.01
N ILE A 118 -10.41 3.58 21.50
CA ILE A 118 -11.60 3.52 20.64
C ILE A 118 -11.66 4.70 19.65
N PRO A 119 -11.50 5.98 20.05
CA PRO A 119 -11.49 7.09 19.09
C PRO A 119 -10.35 7.02 18.08
N TRP A 120 -9.16 6.55 18.50
CA TRP A 120 -8.01 6.37 17.61
C TRP A 120 -8.26 5.31 16.53
N ALA A 121 -8.84 4.17 16.90
CA ALA A 121 -9.23 3.12 15.97
C ALA A 121 -10.27 3.62 14.95
N ILE A 122 -11.25 4.42 15.39
CA ILE A 122 -12.25 5.03 14.51
C ILE A 122 -11.60 5.98 13.49
N ILE A 123 -10.70 6.87 13.94
CA ILE A 123 -9.97 7.79 13.05
C ILE A 123 -9.13 7.03 12.01
N TRP A 124 -8.43 5.97 12.43
CA TRP A 124 -7.61 5.15 11.54
C TRP A 124 -8.43 4.40 10.49
N LEU A 125 -9.55 3.79 10.89
CA LEU A 125 -10.49 3.14 9.98
C LEU A 125 -11.10 4.12 8.96
N LEU A 126 -11.44 5.35 9.41
CA LEU A 126 -11.95 6.40 8.52
C LEU A 126 -10.90 6.82 7.49
N GLY A 127 -9.65 7.02 7.91
CA GLY A 127 -8.53 7.32 7.01
C GLY A 127 -8.29 6.23 5.96
N MET A 128 -8.31 4.96 6.39
CA MET A 128 -8.22 3.81 5.48
C MET A 128 -9.38 3.76 4.47
N ALA A 129 -10.61 4.04 4.92
CA ALA A 129 -11.78 4.10 4.02
C ALA A 129 -11.65 5.21 2.97
N ILE A 130 -11.16 6.39 3.35
CA ILE A 130 -10.92 7.51 2.43
C ILE A 130 -9.84 7.14 1.39
N VAL A 131 -8.71 6.56 1.81
CA VAL A 131 -7.66 6.10 0.89
C VAL A 131 -8.18 5.04 -0.10
N LEU A 132 -9.02 4.12 0.35
CA LEU A 132 -9.65 3.12 -0.52
C LEU A 132 -10.67 3.74 -1.50
N MET A 133 -11.44 4.75 -1.09
CA MET A 133 -12.33 5.49 -1.99
C MET A 133 -11.56 6.27 -3.05
N LEU A 134 -10.50 6.99 -2.68
CA LEU A 134 -9.65 7.72 -3.63
C LEU A 134 -9.00 6.77 -4.65
N ARG A 135 -8.52 5.59 -4.20
CA ARG A 135 -7.95 4.55 -5.08
C ARG A 135 -8.99 3.86 -5.97
N ARG A 136 -10.28 3.89 -5.62
CA ARG A 136 -11.38 3.50 -6.53
C ARG A 136 -11.66 4.59 -7.55
N ARG A 137 -11.73 5.86 -7.13
CA ARG A 137 -12.02 6.99 -8.02
C ARG A 137 -10.99 7.11 -9.14
N SER A 138 -9.69 7.04 -8.83
CA SER A 138 -8.65 7.13 -9.86
C SER A 138 -8.69 5.98 -10.89
N LYS A 139 -9.22 4.79 -10.54
CA LYS A 139 -9.48 3.73 -11.51
C LYS A 139 -10.66 4.00 -12.44
N VAL A 140 -11.72 4.66 -11.94
CA VAL A 140 -12.88 5.05 -12.75
C VAL A 140 -12.53 6.25 -13.65
N GLU A 141 -11.72 7.18 -13.16
CA GLU A 141 -11.29 8.38 -13.89
C GLU A 141 -10.24 8.05 -14.97
N ALA A 142 -9.40 7.04 -14.74
CA ALA A 142 -8.55 6.42 -15.78
C ALA A 142 -9.34 5.58 -16.79
N ALA A 143 -10.54 5.11 -16.43
CA ALA A 143 -11.53 4.52 -17.33
C ALA A 143 -12.55 5.59 -17.79
N GLY A 144 -12.05 6.80 -18.08
CA GLY A 144 -12.85 7.93 -18.52
C GLY A 144 -13.75 7.58 -19.71
N PRO A 145 -14.91 8.25 -19.85
CA PRO A 145 -15.91 7.86 -20.83
C PRO A 145 -15.31 7.92 -22.24
N VAL A 146 -15.20 6.74 -22.87
CA VAL A 146 -14.99 6.64 -24.31
C VAL A 146 -16.16 7.38 -24.95
N GLN A 147 -15.91 8.58 -25.46
CA GLN A 147 -16.86 9.27 -26.30
C GLN A 147 -17.09 8.37 -27.51
N ALA A 148 -18.25 7.70 -27.54
CA ALA A 148 -18.71 7.04 -28.75
C ALA A 148 -18.72 8.11 -29.84
N PRO A 149 -17.89 7.99 -30.88
CA PRO A 149 -17.64 9.09 -31.81
C PRO A 149 -18.97 9.54 -32.41
N GLU A 150 -19.24 10.83 -32.29
CA GLU A 150 -20.50 11.42 -32.73
C GLU A 150 -20.78 11.00 -34.17
N ALA A 151 -21.99 10.46 -34.41
CA ALA A 151 -22.31 9.70 -35.62
C ALA A 151 -22.56 10.62 -36.83
N VAL A 152 -21.54 11.42 -37.18
CA VAL A 152 -21.39 12.03 -38.50
C VAL A 152 -21.57 10.91 -39.52
N ALA A 153 -22.56 11.05 -40.39
CA ALA A 153 -22.85 10.09 -41.43
C ALA A 153 -21.71 10.09 -42.46
N ALA A 154 -20.65 9.33 -42.15
CA ALA A 154 -19.47 9.23 -43.00
C ALA A 154 -19.90 8.83 -44.42
N PRO A 155 -19.33 9.46 -45.47
CA PRO A 155 -19.53 8.95 -46.83
C PRO A 155 -19.14 7.47 -46.83
N ARG A 156 -19.96 6.61 -47.47
CA ARG A 156 -19.72 5.16 -47.49
C ARG A 156 -18.29 4.89 -47.96
N LEU A 157 -17.40 4.64 -47.01
CA LEU A 157 -16.07 4.13 -47.29
C LEU A 157 -16.29 2.77 -47.94
N VAL A 158 -16.06 2.73 -49.25
CA VAL A 158 -15.81 1.49 -49.96
C VAL A 158 -14.58 0.92 -49.27
N LEU A 159 -14.78 -0.04 -48.37
CA LEU A 159 -13.67 -0.68 -47.68
C LEU A 159 -12.72 -1.18 -48.78
N PRO A 160 -11.42 -0.83 -48.72
CA PRO A 160 -10.47 -1.49 -49.59
C PRO A 160 -10.62 -3.00 -49.37
N PRO A 161 -10.56 -3.82 -50.45
CA PRO A 161 -10.77 -5.26 -50.34
C PRO A 161 -9.86 -5.80 -49.24
N ALA A 162 -10.45 -6.57 -48.31
CA ALA A 162 -9.79 -6.94 -47.06
C ALA A 162 -8.37 -7.45 -47.35
N PRO A 163 -7.33 -6.85 -46.72
CA PRO A 163 -5.95 -7.14 -47.09
C PRO A 163 -5.72 -8.65 -47.00
N ALA A 164 -5.10 -9.21 -48.04
CA ALA A 164 -4.89 -10.65 -48.14
C ALA A 164 -4.28 -11.17 -46.83
N PRO A 165 -4.78 -12.30 -46.28
CA PRO A 165 -4.34 -12.79 -44.99
C PRO A 165 -2.81 -12.93 -45.01
N PRO A 166 -2.11 -12.44 -43.97
CA PRO A 166 -0.65 -12.41 -43.97
C PRO A 166 -0.09 -13.82 -44.21
N PRO A 167 1.04 -13.94 -44.94
CA PRO A 167 1.63 -15.24 -45.23
C PRO A 167 1.87 -15.98 -43.93
N ILE A 168 1.23 -17.16 -43.78
CA ILE A 168 1.31 -17.97 -42.57
C ILE A 168 2.78 -18.26 -42.28
N PHE A 169 3.24 -17.88 -41.09
CA PHE A 169 4.59 -18.19 -40.64
C PHE A 169 4.77 -19.71 -40.55
N LYS A 170 5.64 -20.27 -41.38
CA LYS A 170 5.87 -21.72 -41.51
C LYS A 170 7.34 -22.03 -41.25
N GLY A 171 7.62 -22.82 -40.22
CA GLY A 171 8.94 -23.43 -40.01
C GLY A 171 9.34 -23.66 -38.56
N MET A 172 8.75 -22.95 -37.61
CA MET A 172 9.11 -23.04 -36.18
C MET A 172 7.86 -23.02 -35.30
N THR A 173 7.86 -23.76 -34.19
CA THR A 173 6.83 -23.71 -33.15
C THR A 173 7.32 -22.96 -31.91
N THR A 174 6.41 -22.60 -31.00
CA THR A 174 6.75 -22.05 -29.67
C THR A 174 7.75 -22.94 -28.91
N LYS A 175 7.66 -24.27 -29.05
CA LYS A 175 8.60 -25.20 -28.40
C LYS A 175 10.02 -25.01 -28.96
N ASP A 176 10.15 -24.91 -30.27
CA ASP A 176 11.45 -24.81 -30.95
C ASP A 176 12.09 -23.44 -30.69
N LEU A 177 11.29 -22.37 -30.61
CA LEU A 177 11.72 -21.05 -30.14
C LEU A 177 12.22 -21.11 -28.69
N HIS A 178 11.48 -21.78 -27.80
CA HIS A 178 11.90 -21.96 -26.39
C HIS A 178 13.19 -22.78 -26.27
N GLU A 179 13.38 -23.77 -27.15
CA GLU A 179 14.62 -24.56 -27.22
C GLU A 179 15.80 -23.70 -27.73
N ARG A 180 15.58 -22.87 -28.75
CA ARG A 180 16.57 -21.89 -29.24
C ARG A 180 16.95 -20.88 -28.15
N VAL A 181 15.99 -20.40 -27.35
CA VAL A 181 16.23 -19.52 -26.19
C VAL A 181 17.01 -20.24 -25.08
N ARG A 182 16.70 -21.50 -24.76
CA ARG A 182 17.50 -22.28 -23.79
C ARG A 182 18.94 -22.54 -24.26
N ASN A 183 19.12 -22.79 -25.55
CA ASN A 183 20.46 -23.01 -26.10
C ASN A 183 21.31 -21.73 -26.05
N LEU A 184 20.73 -20.56 -26.37
CA LEU A 184 21.38 -19.26 -26.19
C LEU A 184 21.68 -18.98 -24.71
N ALA A 185 20.73 -19.26 -23.81
CA ALA A 185 20.92 -19.14 -22.37
C ALA A 185 22.07 -19.99 -21.82
N GLY A 186 22.18 -21.25 -22.28
CA GLY A 186 23.26 -22.15 -21.90
C GLY A 186 24.64 -21.70 -22.41
N GLN A 187 24.70 -21.05 -23.57
CA GLN A 187 25.95 -20.50 -24.12
C GLN A 187 26.49 -19.31 -23.31
N HIS A 188 25.62 -18.53 -22.67
CA HIS A 188 25.97 -17.31 -21.94
C HIS A 188 25.70 -17.38 -20.42
N GLY A 189 25.47 -18.58 -19.88
CA GLY A 189 25.30 -18.82 -18.44
C GLY A 189 24.07 -18.15 -17.82
N TRP A 190 23.03 -17.87 -18.60
CA TRP A 190 21.82 -17.20 -18.11
C TRP A 190 20.99 -18.11 -17.19
N ALA A 191 20.46 -17.56 -16.10
CA ALA A 191 19.60 -18.30 -15.19
C ALA A 191 18.22 -18.57 -15.81
N GLU A 192 17.79 -19.84 -15.88
CA GLU A 192 16.54 -20.24 -16.57
C GLU A 192 15.29 -19.46 -16.09
N ARG A 193 15.24 -19.11 -14.80
CA ARG A 193 14.16 -18.30 -14.19
C ARG A 193 14.02 -16.86 -14.74
N LEU A 194 14.99 -16.37 -15.51
CA LEU A 194 14.95 -15.05 -16.16
C LEU A 194 14.52 -15.13 -17.63
N LEU A 195 14.43 -16.33 -18.19
CA LEU A 195 14.08 -16.53 -19.59
C LEU A 195 12.56 -16.36 -19.80
N PRO A 196 12.10 -15.71 -20.88
CA PRO A 196 10.69 -15.45 -21.15
C PRO A 196 9.94 -16.69 -21.70
N ILE A 197 10.16 -17.85 -21.08
CA ILE A 197 9.70 -19.18 -21.54
C ILE A 197 8.95 -19.95 -20.43
N SER A 198 8.28 -19.21 -19.54
CA SER A 198 7.48 -19.77 -18.45
C SER A 198 6.39 -20.71 -18.98
N TYR A 199 6.12 -21.81 -18.25
CA TYR A 199 5.02 -22.73 -18.56
C TYR A 199 3.63 -22.06 -18.41
N ALA A 200 3.54 -20.97 -17.64
CA ALA A 200 2.32 -20.20 -17.45
C ALA A 200 2.58 -18.69 -17.61
N ARG A 201 1.63 -17.99 -18.24
CA ARG A 201 1.62 -16.53 -18.40
C ARG A 201 1.25 -15.85 -17.08
N ASP A 202 2.23 -15.70 -16.19
CA ASP A 202 2.05 -15.05 -14.87
C ASP A 202 2.22 -13.51 -14.96
N ASN A 203 1.85 -12.83 -13.89
CA ASN A 203 1.81 -11.38 -13.77
C ASN A 203 3.23 -10.76 -13.80
N ASP A 204 3.38 -9.68 -14.57
CA ASP A 204 4.64 -8.97 -14.86
C ASP A 204 5.77 -9.89 -15.40
N THR A 205 5.41 -11.09 -15.85
CA THR A 205 6.35 -12.07 -16.41
C THR A 205 6.32 -11.99 -17.94
N PRO A 206 7.47 -11.83 -18.61
CA PRO A 206 7.55 -11.83 -20.06
C PRO A 206 7.41 -13.24 -20.63
N TYR A 207 6.84 -13.32 -21.84
CA TYR A 207 6.62 -14.58 -22.54
C TYR A 207 6.85 -14.40 -24.04
N VAL A 208 7.57 -15.35 -24.66
CA VAL A 208 7.73 -15.46 -26.11
C VAL A 208 6.97 -16.66 -26.68
N GLU A 209 6.36 -16.48 -27.85
CA GLU A 209 5.62 -17.53 -28.55
C GLU A 209 5.68 -17.37 -30.07
N VAL A 210 5.32 -18.42 -30.80
CA VAL A 210 5.15 -18.40 -32.27
C VAL A 210 3.68 -18.59 -32.60
N ASP A 211 3.16 -17.76 -33.50
CA ASP A 211 1.78 -17.82 -33.98
C ASP A 211 1.72 -17.73 -35.52
N HIS A 212 0.52 -17.71 -36.10
CA HIS A 212 0.31 -17.62 -37.56
C HIS A 212 0.99 -16.43 -38.26
N ARG A 213 1.39 -15.38 -37.53
CA ARG A 213 1.93 -14.11 -38.03
C ARG A 213 3.43 -13.98 -37.83
N GLY A 214 4.04 -14.79 -36.97
CA GLY A 214 5.48 -14.77 -36.67
C GLY A 214 5.81 -15.04 -35.21
N PHE A 215 6.93 -14.48 -34.77
CA PHE A 215 7.39 -14.47 -33.38
C PHE A 215 6.73 -13.32 -32.62
N HIS A 216 6.24 -13.62 -31.41
CA HIS A 216 5.59 -12.68 -30.51
C HIS A 216 6.33 -12.63 -29.17
N MET A 217 6.38 -11.44 -28.57
CA MET A 217 6.88 -11.20 -27.22
C MET A 217 5.93 -10.24 -26.49
N ALA A 218 5.50 -10.59 -25.28
CA ALA A 218 4.64 -9.74 -24.46
C ALA A 218 4.84 -10.02 -22.97
N THR A 219 4.50 -9.03 -22.14
CA THR A 219 4.37 -9.20 -20.69
C THR A 219 2.88 -9.26 -20.33
N TYR A 220 2.50 -10.00 -19.30
CA TYR A 220 1.09 -10.23 -18.94
C TYR A 220 0.76 -9.63 -17.55
N ASP A 221 -0.38 -8.93 -17.39
CA ASP A 221 -0.97 -8.57 -16.07
C ASP A 221 -2.43 -9.02 -16.05
N ARG A 222 -2.79 -9.87 -15.08
CA ARG A 222 -4.12 -10.51 -14.97
C ARG A 222 -4.58 -11.19 -16.27
N GLY A 223 -3.63 -11.79 -17.00
CA GLY A 223 -3.86 -12.43 -18.30
C GLY A 223 -4.02 -11.48 -19.50
N GLN A 224 -3.90 -10.16 -19.31
CA GLN A 224 -3.89 -9.19 -20.41
C GLN A 224 -2.46 -8.92 -20.88
N ALA A 225 -2.20 -9.06 -22.19
CA ALA A 225 -0.89 -8.87 -22.78
C ALA A 225 -0.60 -7.38 -23.06
N TYR A 226 0.48 -6.84 -22.50
CA TYR A 226 1.01 -5.49 -22.76
C TYR A 226 2.45 -5.54 -23.26
N GLY A 227 2.95 -4.40 -23.75
CA GLY A 227 4.31 -4.31 -24.32
C GLY A 227 4.52 -5.20 -25.55
N GLN A 228 3.43 -5.55 -26.26
CA GLN A 228 3.45 -6.54 -27.34
C GLN A 228 4.39 -6.11 -28.48
N ARG A 229 5.34 -6.98 -28.82
CA ARG A 229 6.23 -6.86 -29.99
C ARG A 229 6.02 -8.09 -30.88
N GLN A 230 6.09 -7.90 -32.21
CA GLN A 230 5.95 -8.97 -33.19
C GLN A 230 7.01 -8.81 -34.30
N THR A 231 7.62 -9.91 -34.72
CA THR A 231 8.56 -9.97 -35.85
C THR A 231 8.41 -11.29 -36.63
N GLN A 232 8.97 -11.36 -37.84
CA GLN A 232 9.13 -12.60 -38.60
C GLN A 232 10.60 -13.06 -38.69
N ASP A 233 11.54 -12.25 -38.17
CA ASP A 233 12.95 -12.57 -38.06
C ASP A 233 13.26 -13.25 -36.71
N LEU A 234 14.04 -14.32 -36.76
CA LEU A 234 14.49 -15.08 -35.59
C LEU A 234 15.54 -14.30 -34.79
N GLU A 235 16.43 -13.58 -35.44
CA GLU A 235 17.50 -12.85 -34.75
C GLU A 235 16.95 -11.59 -34.05
N GLU A 236 15.90 -10.96 -34.61
CA GLU A 236 15.13 -9.89 -33.96
C GLU A 236 14.46 -10.34 -32.63
N ILE A 237 13.78 -11.51 -32.60
CA ILE A 237 13.17 -12.01 -31.36
C ILE A 237 14.22 -12.45 -30.34
N LEU A 238 15.31 -13.09 -30.77
CA LEU A 238 16.42 -13.47 -29.89
C LEU A 238 17.13 -12.25 -29.31
N TYR A 239 17.27 -11.17 -30.09
CA TYR A 239 17.76 -9.88 -29.59
C TYR A 239 16.86 -9.30 -28.49
N TRP A 240 15.53 -9.34 -28.62
CA TRP A 240 14.62 -8.83 -27.56
C TRP A 240 14.69 -9.67 -26.28
N VAL A 241 14.79 -11.00 -26.41
CA VAL A 241 15.05 -11.91 -25.29
C VAL A 241 16.36 -11.52 -24.61
N ALA A 242 17.42 -11.28 -25.38
CA ALA A 242 18.74 -10.97 -24.85
C ALA A 242 18.82 -9.60 -24.16
N ASP A 243 18.23 -8.54 -24.72
CA ASP A 243 18.09 -7.24 -24.04
C ASP A 243 17.38 -7.41 -22.68
N GLN A 244 16.28 -8.16 -22.65
CA GLN A 244 15.53 -8.35 -21.42
C GLN A 244 16.26 -9.18 -20.36
N VAL A 245 16.85 -10.32 -20.75
CA VAL A 245 17.58 -11.20 -19.82
C VAL A 245 18.82 -10.50 -19.27
N THR A 246 19.61 -9.83 -20.12
CA THR A 246 20.79 -9.06 -19.67
C THR A 246 20.40 -7.89 -18.79
N TYR A 247 19.29 -7.18 -19.09
CA TYR A 247 18.74 -6.12 -18.23
C TYR A 247 18.39 -6.63 -16.83
N TYR A 248 17.70 -7.77 -16.70
CA TYR A 248 17.36 -8.33 -15.40
C TYR A 248 18.59 -8.87 -14.65
N MET A 249 19.52 -9.55 -15.32
CA MET A 249 20.78 -10.01 -14.70
C MET A 249 21.60 -8.84 -14.16
N ALA A 250 21.79 -7.79 -14.96
CA ALA A 250 22.48 -6.57 -14.53
C ALA A 250 21.74 -5.85 -13.40
N SER A 251 20.41 -5.78 -13.44
CA SER A 251 19.59 -5.18 -12.38
C SER A 251 19.75 -5.90 -11.04
N GLU A 252 19.73 -7.23 -11.03
CA GLU A 252 19.91 -8.02 -9.80
C GLU A 252 21.33 -7.96 -9.25
N GLU A 253 22.35 -7.94 -10.11
CA GLU A 253 23.75 -7.83 -9.71
C GLU A 253 24.00 -6.48 -9.03
N VAL A 254 23.54 -5.39 -9.66
CA VAL A 254 23.70 -4.02 -9.15
C VAL A 254 22.87 -3.79 -7.89
N ALA A 255 21.65 -4.30 -7.80
CA ALA A 255 20.77 -4.13 -6.63
C ALA A 255 21.37 -4.70 -5.32
N ARG A 256 22.30 -5.66 -5.40
CA ARG A 256 23.01 -6.22 -4.24
C ARG A 256 24.19 -5.36 -3.76
N GLY A 257 24.68 -4.44 -4.60
CA GLY A 257 25.96 -3.75 -4.40
C GLY A 257 25.90 -2.22 -4.36
N ILE A 258 24.70 -1.62 -4.24
CA ILE A 258 24.52 -0.16 -4.17
C ILE A 258 24.21 0.35 -2.75
N SER A 259 24.88 1.43 -2.38
CA SER A 259 24.58 2.24 -1.19
C SER A 259 23.51 3.29 -1.46
N HIS A 260 23.52 3.89 -2.66
CA HIS A 260 22.64 4.99 -3.03
C HIS A 260 21.93 4.72 -4.36
N PHE A 261 20.69 5.23 -4.49
CA PHE A 261 19.82 4.92 -5.63
C PHE A 261 20.33 5.49 -6.95
N ASP A 262 21.01 6.63 -6.94
CA ASP A 262 21.50 7.26 -8.16
C ASP A 262 22.72 6.53 -8.77
N GLU A 263 23.39 5.68 -8.00
CA GLU A 263 24.40 4.74 -8.49
C GLU A 263 23.80 3.59 -9.32
N PHE A 264 22.50 3.30 -9.18
CA PHE A 264 21.84 2.17 -9.85
C PHE A 264 21.90 2.30 -11.38
N ALA A 265 21.53 3.48 -11.91
CA ALA A 265 21.39 3.66 -13.36
C ALA A 265 22.72 3.58 -14.13
N PRO A 266 23.83 4.22 -13.72
CA PRO A 266 25.12 4.08 -14.40
C PRO A 266 25.67 2.66 -14.32
N ARG A 267 25.58 2.00 -13.14
CA ARG A 267 26.07 0.64 -12.94
C ARG A 267 25.26 -0.39 -13.74
N LEU A 268 23.93 -0.25 -13.78
CA LEU A 268 23.02 -1.11 -14.58
C LEU A 268 23.41 -1.05 -16.06
N LEU A 269 23.56 0.16 -16.61
CA LEU A 269 23.90 0.35 -18.02
C LEU A 269 25.28 -0.20 -18.35
N ALA A 270 26.31 0.12 -17.56
CA ALA A 270 27.66 -0.41 -17.78
C ALA A 270 27.71 -1.94 -17.70
N ARG A 271 26.91 -2.55 -16.81
CA ARG A 271 26.87 -4.00 -16.68
C ARG A 271 26.12 -4.66 -17.84
N GLN A 272 24.97 -4.14 -18.24
CA GLN A 272 24.23 -4.66 -19.40
C GLN A 272 25.03 -4.49 -20.71
N ASP A 273 25.70 -3.34 -20.86
CA ASP A 273 26.60 -3.04 -21.98
C ASP A 273 27.68 -4.14 -22.13
N SER A 274 28.39 -4.48 -21.05
CA SER A 274 29.40 -5.57 -21.07
C SER A 274 28.83 -6.92 -21.50
N MET A 275 27.66 -7.32 -20.98
CA MET A 275 27.03 -8.61 -21.31
C MET A 275 26.61 -8.70 -22.78
N LEU A 276 26.08 -7.60 -23.33
CA LEU A 276 25.67 -7.53 -24.74
C LEU A 276 26.88 -7.52 -25.68
N ALA A 277 27.93 -6.78 -25.33
CA ALA A 277 29.16 -6.67 -26.12
C ALA A 277 29.93 -8.00 -26.19
N GLU A 278 29.97 -8.77 -25.10
CA GLU A 278 30.59 -10.09 -25.02
C GLU A 278 29.83 -11.14 -25.85
N MET A 279 28.49 -11.14 -25.77
CA MET A 279 27.63 -12.09 -26.46
C MET A 279 27.54 -11.84 -27.97
N ASN A 280 27.20 -10.61 -28.39
CA ASN A 280 26.95 -10.29 -29.80
C ASN A 280 27.19 -8.80 -30.07
N PRO A 281 28.34 -8.45 -30.71
CA PRO A 281 28.70 -7.05 -31.02
C PRO A 281 27.72 -6.30 -31.92
N GLU A 282 26.87 -6.98 -32.70
CA GLU A 282 25.87 -6.35 -33.56
C GLU A 282 24.62 -5.98 -32.78
N TRP A 283 24.14 -6.91 -31.94
CA TRP A 283 23.08 -6.67 -30.97
C TRP A 283 23.47 -5.57 -29.97
N HIS A 284 24.73 -5.50 -29.54
CA HIS A 284 25.27 -4.43 -28.71
C HIS A 284 25.26 -3.06 -29.43
N ARG A 285 25.83 -2.99 -30.64
CA ARG A 285 25.86 -1.77 -31.48
C ARG A 285 24.45 -1.23 -31.75
N ARG A 286 23.50 -2.13 -31.98
CA ARG A 286 22.07 -1.81 -32.06
C ARG A 286 21.54 -1.31 -30.72
N TRP A 287 21.72 -2.07 -29.64
CA TRP A 287 21.19 -1.78 -28.32
C TRP A 287 21.55 -0.39 -27.84
N LEU A 288 22.78 0.09 -28.10
CA LEU A 288 23.21 1.46 -27.78
C LEU A 288 22.25 2.53 -28.32
N ASN A 289 21.65 2.28 -29.48
CA ASN A 289 20.81 3.22 -30.23
C ASN A 289 19.31 2.88 -30.19
N ASP A 290 18.93 1.66 -29.80
CA ASP A 290 17.53 1.22 -29.78
C ASP A 290 16.70 2.01 -28.73
N PRO A 291 15.65 2.76 -29.12
CA PRO A 291 14.83 3.55 -28.20
C PRO A 291 13.83 2.69 -27.40
N ALA A 292 13.64 1.43 -27.81
CA ALA A 292 12.71 0.45 -27.26
C ALA A 292 13.41 -0.71 -26.52
N SER A 293 14.70 -0.56 -26.18
CA SER A 293 15.36 -1.45 -25.21
C SER A 293 14.93 -1.12 -23.78
N HIS A 294 14.98 -2.10 -22.88
CA HIS A 294 14.65 -1.90 -21.46
C HIS A 294 15.56 -0.82 -20.81
N ALA A 295 16.82 -0.75 -21.26
CA ALA A 295 17.80 0.25 -20.86
C ALA A 295 17.47 1.70 -21.26
N ALA A 296 16.65 1.92 -22.29
CA ALA A 296 16.52 3.22 -22.93
C ALA A 296 15.95 4.32 -21.99
N PHE A 297 15.15 3.95 -20.99
CA PHE A 297 14.69 4.87 -19.94
C PHE A 297 15.87 5.42 -19.11
N TYR A 298 16.78 4.55 -18.67
CA TYR A 298 17.91 4.93 -17.82
C TYR A 298 18.93 5.78 -18.57
N ARG A 299 19.19 5.49 -19.85
CA ARG A 299 20.04 6.32 -20.71
C ARG A 299 19.51 7.75 -20.81
N ARG A 300 18.21 7.91 -21.07
CA ARG A 300 17.56 9.23 -21.10
C ARG A 300 17.64 9.94 -19.74
N LYS A 301 17.40 9.25 -18.61
CA LYS A 301 17.53 9.84 -17.27
C LYS A 301 18.91 10.46 -17.05
N ILE A 302 19.98 9.72 -17.35
CA ILE A 302 21.37 10.18 -17.16
C ILE A 302 21.70 11.37 -18.08
N GLN A 303 21.20 11.38 -19.32
CA GLN A 303 21.37 12.53 -20.23
C GLN A 303 20.65 13.82 -19.78
N THR A 304 19.77 13.74 -18.77
CA THR A 304 18.97 14.85 -18.24
C THR A 304 19.26 15.20 -16.77
N SER A 305 20.30 14.60 -16.17
CA SER A 305 20.68 14.79 -14.75
C SER A 305 21.99 15.56 -14.62
#